data_AF-D2YVM9-F1
#
_entry.id   AF-D2YVM9-F1
#
_cell.length_a   1.000
_cell.length_b   1.000
_cell.length_c   1.000
_cell.angle_alpha   90.00
_cell.angle_beta   90.00
_cell.angle_gamma   90.00
#
_symmetry.space_group_name_H-M   'P 1'
#
loop_
_entity.id
_entity.type
_entity.pdbx_description
1 polymer ?
#
loop_
_entity_poly.entity_id
_entity_poly.type
_entity_poly.pdbx_seq_one_letter_code
_entity_poly.pdbx_strand_id
1 'polypeptide(L)'
;SQWGFIPDGDAVVFVDNHDTQRAHRAGGSQILTHKDPKLYKMAVAFMLAYPYGYPRIMSSYYFTYSDEGPPQDGNGTIISPSLNSDDTCGNGWVCEHRWRQIYNMVDFRNVVAGERYTHLLSVSGYCILNLLVDWKRKTI
;
A
#
# COMPACT_ATOMS: atom_id res chain seq x y z
N SER A 1 -1.91 -6.23 21.74
CA SER A 1 -0.83 -5.35 21.23
C SER A 1 -0.89 -4.01 21.99
N GLN A 2 0.21 -3.24 22.07
CA GLN A 2 0.24 -1.93 22.78
C GLN A 2 -0.74 -0.90 22.19
N TRP A 3 -1.17 -1.10 20.93
CA TRP A 3 -2.08 -0.20 20.22
C TRP A 3 -3.53 -0.70 20.20
N GLY A 4 -3.84 -1.79 20.92
CA GLY A 4 -5.22 -2.31 21.00
C GLY A 4 -5.71 -3.01 19.73
N PHE A 5 -4.83 -3.31 18.77
CA PHE A 5 -5.19 -4.12 17.62
C PHE A 5 -5.38 -5.60 17.99
N ILE A 6 -6.18 -6.28 17.18
CA ILE A 6 -6.40 -7.73 17.23
C ILE A 6 -5.07 -8.52 17.10
N PRO A 7 -5.07 -9.82 17.44
CA PRO A 7 -3.87 -10.64 17.26
C PRO A 7 -3.37 -10.62 15.81
N ASP A 8 -2.05 -10.69 15.66
CA ASP A 8 -1.35 -10.65 14.38
C ASP A 8 -1.90 -11.65 13.35
N GLY A 9 -2.05 -12.92 13.74
CA GLY A 9 -2.55 -13.99 12.87
C GLY A 9 -4.01 -13.86 12.44
N ASP A 10 -4.76 -12.94 13.07
CA ASP A 10 -6.18 -12.69 12.77
C ASP A 10 -6.37 -11.39 11.97
N ALA A 11 -5.31 -10.64 11.70
CA ALA A 11 -5.37 -9.31 11.10
C ALA A 11 -5.15 -9.33 9.59
N VAL A 12 -6.09 -8.76 8.83
CA VAL A 12 -5.83 -8.27 7.46
C VAL A 12 -5.62 -6.77 7.52
N VAL A 13 -4.44 -6.31 7.13
CA VAL A 13 -4.03 -4.90 7.28
C VAL A 13 -3.96 -4.22 5.92
N PHE A 14 -4.35 -2.94 5.87
CA PHE A 14 -4.35 -2.12 4.67
C PHE A 14 -4.25 -0.64 5.07
N VAL A 15 -3.67 0.19 4.20
CA VAL A 15 -3.62 1.65 4.41
C VAL A 15 -4.97 2.28 4.07
N ASP A 16 -5.56 1.85 2.96
CA ASP A 16 -6.88 2.25 2.49
C ASP A 16 -7.64 1.05 1.91
N ASN A 17 -8.93 1.23 1.67
CA ASN A 17 -9.74 0.29 0.91
C ASN A 17 -10.68 1.07 -0.03
N HIS A 18 -11.47 0.35 -0.84
CA HIS A 18 -12.37 0.95 -1.82
C HIS A 18 -13.43 1.89 -1.21
N ASP A 19 -13.84 1.67 0.04
CA ASP A 19 -14.82 2.53 0.73
C ASP A 19 -14.14 3.77 1.35
N THR A 20 -13.07 3.56 2.12
CA THR A 20 -12.42 4.61 2.92
C THR A 20 -11.66 5.61 2.04
N GLN A 21 -11.16 5.19 0.88
CA GLN A 21 -10.49 6.09 -0.07
C GLN A 21 -11.43 7.13 -0.72
N ARG A 22 -12.74 6.98 -0.56
CA ARG A 22 -13.79 7.86 -1.13
C ARG A 22 -14.41 8.83 -0.11
N ALA A 23 -14.11 8.62 1.17
CA ALA A 23 -14.55 9.37 2.35
C ALA A 23 -15.99 9.92 2.38
N HIS A 24 -16.85 9.22 3.14
CA HIS A 24 -17.90 9.83 3.98
C HIS A 24 -18.05 9.21 5.40
N ARG A 25 -17.38 8.12 5.80
CA ARG A 25 -17.45 7.57 7.19
C ARG A 25 -16.15 6.87 7.65
N ALA A 26 -16.01 6.79 8.99
CA ALA A 26 -14.96 6.17 9.83
C ALA A 26 -13.51 6.28 9.31
N GLY A 27 -12.80 7.32 9.78
CA GLY A 27 -11.40 7.59 9.41
C GLY A 27 -11.18 8.97 8.77
N GLY A 28 -12.23 9.57 8.20
CA GLY A 28 -12.22 10.97 7.73
C GLY A 28 -11.08 11.30 6.75
N SER A 29 -10.73 12.58 6.65
CA SER A 29 -9.61 13.15 5.86
C SER A 29 -8.21 12.64 6.25
N GLN A 30 -8.12 11.61 7.09
CA GLN A 30 -6.87 11.08 7.63
C GLN A 30 -6.40 9.80 6.91
N ILE A 31 -7.22 9.22 6.03
CA ILE A 31 -6.83 8.06 5.24
C ILE A 31 -5.97 8.51 4.06
N LEU A 32 -4.73 8.00 4.00
CA LEU A 32 -3.84 8.22 2.88
C LEU A 32 -4.28 7.36 1.70
N THR A 33 -4.34 7.94 0.51
CA THR A 33 -4.75 7.25 -0.72
C THR A 33 -3.77 7.53 -1.85
N HIS A 34 -4.01 6.98 -3.05
CA HIS A 34 -3.27 7.36 -4.24
C HIS A 34 -3.30 8.86 -4.58
N LYS A 35 -4.29 9.61 -4.05
CA LYS A 35 -4.38 11.07 -4.18
C LYS A 35 -3.29 11.81 -3.39
N ASP A 36 -2.65 11.14 -2.42
CA ASP A 36 -1.54 11.63 -1.60
C ASP A 36 -0.27 10.77 -1.83
N PRO A 37 0.23 10.67 -3.07
CA PRO A 37 1.12 9.58 -3.49
C PRO A 37 2.41 9.49 -2.69
N LYS A 38 2.97 10.62 -2.24
CA LYS A 38 4.19 10.64 -1.42
C LYS A 38 3.99 9.95 -0.07
N LEU A 39 2.97 10.38 0.68
CA LEU A 39 2.68 9.86 2.01
C LEU A 39 2.12 8.43 1.93
N TYR A 40 1.28 8.15 0.93
CA TYR A 40 0.74 6.81 0.70
C TYR A 40 1.84 5.77 0.48
N LYS A 41 2.83 6.08 -0.38
CA LYS A 41 3.98 5.19 -0.59
C LYS A 41 4.78 4.93 0.70
N MET A 42 4.92 5.94 1.56
CA MET A 42 5.61 5.77 2.85
C MET A 42 4.82 4.89 3.81
N ALA A 43 3.50 5.07 3.88
CA ALA A 43 2.62 4.25 4.72
C ALA A 43 2.57 2.78 4.25
N VAL A 44 2.45 2.54 2.94
CA VAL A 44 2.47 1.19 2.36
C VAL A 44 3.84 0.54 2.57
N ALA A 45 4.94 1.28 2.40
CA ALA A 45 6.28 0.76 2.69
C ALA A 45 6.43 0.34 4.16
N PHE A 46 5.95 1.16 5.10
CA PHE A 46 5.97 0.80 6.52
C PHE A 46 5.10 -0.45 6.80
N MET A 47 3.88 -0.51 6.26
CA MET A 47 2.99 -1.67 6.40
C MET A 47 3.64 -2.96 5.88
N LEU A 48 4.34 -2.91 4.74
CA LEU A 48 4.99 -4.08 4.15
C LEU A 48 6.25 -4.50 4.93
N ALA A 49 6.99 -3.54 5.47
CA ALA A 49 8.18 -3.81 6.26
C ALA A 49 7.88 -4.31 7.68
N TYR A 50 6.78 -3.86 8.29
CA TYR A 50 6.43 -4.21 9.66
C TYR A 50 5.77 -5.61 9.71
N PRO A 51 6.23 -6.52 10.58
CA PRO A 51 5.71 -7.89 10.66
C PRO A 51 4.43 -7.93 11.51
N TYR A 52 3.37 -7.28 11.02
CA TYR A 52 2.05 -7.32 11.62
C TYR A 52 0.97 -7.52 10.55
N GLY A 53 0.11 -8.52 10.76
CA GLY A 53 -1.00 -8.91 9.93
C GLY A 53 -0.63 -9.41 8.53
N TYR A 54 -1.66 -9.76 7.79
CA TYR A 54 -1.61 -10.08 6.37
C TYR A 54 -1.91 -8.82 5.54
N PRO A 55 -0.90 -8.21 4.87
CA PRO A 55 -1.10 -6.95 4.17
C PRO A 55 -1.87 -7.13 2.86
N ARG A 56 -2.82 -6.22 2.62
CA ARG A 56 -3.53 -6.07 1.36
C ARG A 56 -3.25 -4.68 0.78
N ILE A 57 -2.72 -4.64 -0.44
CA ILE A 57 -2.46 -3.41 -1.17
C ILE A 57 -3.69 -3.07 -2.01
N MET A 58 -4.16 -1.82 -1.94
CA MET A 58 -5.23 -1.34 -2.80
C MET A 58 -4.69 -1.04 -4.20
N SER A 59 -5.48 -1.33 -5.23
CA SER A 59 -5.20 -0.92 -6.61
C SER A 59 -6.45 -0.31 -7.20
N SER A 60 -6.37 0.97 -7.56
CA SER A 60 -7.51 1.84 -7.78
C SER A 60 -7.63 2.26 -9.25
N TYR A 61 -8.70 3.01 -9.51
CA TYR A 61 -8.87 3.88 -10.67
C TYR A 61 -9.03 5.32 -10.20
N TYR A 62 -8.78 6.28 -11.09
CA TYR A 62 -8.96 7.71 -10.78
C TYR A 62 -10.45 8.06 -10.75
N PHE A 63 -10.87 8.83 -9.75
CA PHE A 63 -12.24 9.33 -9.60
C PHE A 63 -12.25 10.72 -8.96
N THR A 64 -13.25 11.54 -9.31
CA THR A 64 -13.46 12.86 -8.71
C THR A 64 -14.47 12.80 -7.56
N TYR A 65 -15.64 12.24 -7.81
CA TYR A 65 -16.72 12.06 -6.83
C TYR A 65 -16.72 10.66 -6.21
N SER A 66 -17.32 10.55 -5.02
CA SER A 66 -17.30 9.32 -4.22
C SER A 66 -18.12 8.20 -4.85
N ASP A 67 -19.16 8.53 -5.61
CA ASP A 67 -20.07 7.59 -6.28
C ASP A 67 -19.65 7.23 -7.72
N GLU A 68 -18.51 7.74 -8.20
CA GLU A 68 -17.98 7.39 -9.52
C GLU A 68 -17.53 5.92 -9.61
N GLY A 69 -18.13 5.23 -10.59
CA GLY A 69 -17.74 3.88 -11.01
C GLY A 69 -16.39 3.85 -11.74
N PRO A 70 -15.92 2.64 -12.12
CA PRO A 70 -14.66 2.47 -12.83
C PRO A 70 -14.69 3.09 -14.23
N PRO A 71 -13.52 3.26 -14.89
CA PRO A 71 -13.43 3.70 -16.27
C PRO A 71 -14.31 2.83 -17.18
N GLN A 72 -15.21 3.45 -17.94
CA GLN A 72 -16.19 2.78 -18.80
C GLN A 72 -16.40 3.55 -20.10
N ASP A 73 -16.83 2.85 -21.15
CA ASP A 73 -17.21 3.45 -22.43
C ASP A 73 -18.63 4.07 -22.40
N GLY A 74 -19.06 4.64 -23.52
CA GLY A 74 -20.40 5.25 -23.64
C GLY A 74 -21.57 4.29 -23.46
N ASN A 75 -21.33 2.98 -23.50
CA ASN A 75 -22.33 1.93 -23.27
C ASN A 75 -22.27 1.37 -21.85
N GLY A 76 -21.40 1.90 -20.97
CA GLY A 76 -21.21 1.40 -19.61
C GLY A 76 -20.36 0.13 -19.51
N THR A 77 -19.64 -0.24 -20.57
CA THR A 77 -18.69 -1.37 -20.52
C THR A 77 -17.40 -0.92 -19.88
N ILE A 78 -16.93 -1.64 -18.86
CA ILE A 78 -15.68 -1.32 -18.16
C ILE A 78 -14.51 -1.43 -19.13
N ILE A 79 -13.70 -0.37 -19.19
CA ILE A 79 -12.49 -0.32 -19.99
C ILE A 79 -11.36 -0.98 -19.19
N SER A 80 -10.74 -2.01 -19.77
CA SER A 80 -9.60 -2.68 -19.13
C SER A 80 -8.38 -1.76 -18.95
N PRO A 81 -7.54 -1.97 -17.93
CA PRO A 81 -6.26 -1.29 -17.83
C PRO A 81 -5.40 -1.57 -19.06
N SER A 82 -4.79 -0.53 -19.62
CA SER A 82 -3.69 -0.67 -20.58
C SER A 82 -2.35 -0.55 -19.84
N LEU A 83 -1.29 -1.15 -20.39
CA LEU A 83 0.06 -1.01 -19.87
C LEU A 83 0.84 -0.04 -20.74
N ASN A 84 1.41 0.98 -20.11
CA ASN A 84 2.31 1.92 -20.75
C ASN A 84 3.74 1.36 -20.80
N SER A 85 4.61 1.97 -21.61
CA SER A 85 6.01 1.56 -21.76
C SER A 85 6.86 1.69 -20.49
N ASP A 86 6.39 2.45 -19.50
CA ASP A 86 7.04 2.67 -18.20
C ASP A 86 6.44 1.80 -17.08
N ASP A 87 5.70 0.74 -17.46
CA ASP A 87 4.97 -0.18 -16.58
C ASP A 87 3.83 0.45 -15.77
N THR A 88 3.49 1.72 -16.01
CA THR A 88 2.30 2.35 -15.44
C THR A 88 1.04 1.89 -16.18
N CYS A 89 -0.14 2.09 -15.57
CA CYS A 89 -1.40 1.80 -16.23
C CYS A 89 -1.98 3.03 -16.93
N GLY A 90 -2.62 2.80 -18.07
CA GLY A 90 -3.48 3.78 -18.75
C GLY A 90 -4.96 3.54 -18.50
N ASN A 91 -5.81 4.13 -19.33
CA ASN A 91 -7.28 3.98 -19.29
C ASN A 91 -7.93 4.38 -17.96
N GLY A 92 -7.35 5.35 -17.24
CA GLY A 92 -7.90 5.83 -15.97
C GLY A 92 -7.58 4.95 -14.75
N TRP A 93 -6.76 3.92 -14.92
CA TRP A 93 -6.32 3.04 -13.83
C TRP A 93 -5.06 3.57 -13.14
N VAL A 94 -5.05 3.54 -11.81
CA VAL A 94 -3.94 4.06 -10.99
C VAL A 94 -2.82 3.03 -10.87
N CYS A 95 -3.18 1.77 -10.66
CA CYS A 95 -2.26 0.65 -10.50
C CYS A 95 -1.13 0.88 -9.47
N GLU A 96 -1.49 1.25 -8.24
CA GLU A 96 -0.55 1.44 -7.13
C GLU A 96 0.37 0.23 -6.93
N HIS A 97 -0.16 -0.98 -7.17
CA HIS A 97 0.62 -2.23 -7.12
C HIS A 97 1.80 -2.29 -8.12
N ARG A 98 1.81 -1.43 -9.15
CA ARG A 98 2.91 -1.32 -10.14
C ARG A 98 3.86 -0.17 -9.84
N TRP A 99 3.60 0.64 -8.82
CA TRP A 99 4.54 1.70 -8.45
C TRP A 99 5.82 1.08 -7.92
N ARG A 100 6.97 1.52 -8.45
CA ARG A 100 8.29 0.99 -8.08
C ARG A 100 8.52 0.90 -6.58
N GLN A 101 8.09 1.92 -5.83
CA GLN A 101 8.23 1.94 -4.37
C GLN A 101 7.37 0.90 -3.66
N ILE A 102 6.28 0.45 -4.27
CA ILE A 102 5.35 -0.53 -3.70
C ILE A 102 5.76 -1.95 -4.09
N TYR A 103 5.99 -2.26 -5.38
CA TYR A 103 6.38 -3.64 -5.75
C TYR A 103 7.75 -4.04 -5.18
N ASN A 104 8.72 -3.12 -5.10
CA ASN A 104 9.99 -3.42 -4.43
C ASN A 104 9.80 -3.73 -2.94
N MET A 105 8.79 -3.12 -2.30
CA MET A 105 8.49 -3.40 -0.88
C MET A 105 7.72 -4.72 -0.70
N VAL A 106 7.00 -5.18 -1.72
CA VAL A 106 6.45 -6.54 -1.77
C VAL A 106 7.60 -7.54 -1.83
N ASP A 107 8.56 -7.35 -2.73
CA ASP A 107 9.76 -8.21 -2.83
C ASP A 107 10.56 -8.19 -1.53
N PHE A 108 10.75 -7.01 -0.94
CA PHE A 108 11.38 -6.86 0.36
C PHE A 108 10.67 -7.69 1.43
N ARG A 109 9.34 -7.59 1.55
CA ARG A 109 8.57 -8.37 2.51
C ARG A 109 8.75 -9.87 2.31
N ASN A 110 8.77 -10.33 1.05
CA ASN A 110 9.00 -11.73 0.71
C ASN A 110 10.39 -12.22 1.17
N VAL A 111 11.43 -11.40 0.99
CA VAL A 111 12.82 -11.74 1.39
C VAL A 111 12.99 -11.82 2.90
N VAL A 112 12.34 -10.91 3.65
CA VAL A 112 12.44 -10.83 5.12
C VAL A 112 11.37 -11.67 5.84
N ALA A 113 10.55 -12.42 5.10
CA ALA A 113 9.49 -13.23 5.69
C ALA A 113 10.06 -14.23 6.71
N GLY A 114 9.48 -14.26 7.92
CA GLY A 114 9.92 -15.11 9.02
C GLY A 114 11.09 -14.58 9.84
N GLU A 115 11.73 -13.49 9.42
CA GLU A 115 12.79 -12.86 10.20
C GLU A 115 12.23 -12.06 11.39
N ARG A 116 13.03 -11.94 12.45
CA ARG A 116 12.68 -11.11 13.60
C ARG A 116 12.88 -9.64 13.24
N TYR A 117 11.91 -8.79 13.59
CA TYR A 117 12.18 -7.36 13.58
C TYR A 117 13.24 -7.05 14.64
N THR A 118 14.26 -6.30 14.24
CA THR A 118 15.36 -5.86 15.11
C THR A 118 15.63 -4.38 14.84
N HIS A 119 16.36 -3.73 15.76
CA HIS A 119 16.88 -2.38 15.57
C HIS A 119 15.82 -1.32 15.17
N LEU A 120 14.73 -1.22 15.94
CA LEU A 120 13.80 -0.09 15.85
C LEU A 120 14.55 1.19 16.26
N LEU A 121 14.91 2.01 15.28
CA LEU A 121 15.47 3.33 15.51
C LEU A 121 14.38 4.38 15.28
N SER A 122 14.06 5.13 16.32
CA SER A 122 13.28 6.37 16.20
C SER A 122 14.26 7.53 16.18
N VAL A 123 14.37 8.22 15.04
CA VAL A 123 15.07 9.51 14.97
C VAL A 123 14.00 10.57 14.75
N SER A 124 13.82 11.43 15.75
CA SER A 124 12.89 12.58 15.71
C SER A 124 11.50 12.29 15.14
N GLY A 125 10.88 11.15 15.54
CA GLY A 125 9.50 10.81 15.20
C GLY A 125 9.29 10.01 13.91
N TYR A 126 10.36 9.68 13.18
CA TYR A 126 10.31 8.73 12.06
C TYR A 126 10.81 7.36 12.52
N CYS A 127 9.95 6.34 12.40
CA CYS A 127 10.32 4.95 12.66
C CYS A 127 10.99 4.38 11.40
N ILE A 128 12.31 4.25 11.42
CA ILE A 128 13.06 3.57 10.37
C ILE A 128 13.31 2.15 10.86
N LEU A 129 12.68 1.18 10.21
CA LEU A 129 12.89 -0.23 10.50
C LEU A 129 14.17 -0.70 9.80
N ASN A 130 15.23 -0.98 10.58
CA ASN A 130 16.48 -1.51 10.06
C ASN A 130 16.41 -3.03 9.88
N LEU A 131 15.69 -3.48 8.86
CA LEU A 131 15.79 -4.84 8.30
C LEU A 131 16.89 -4.97 7.23
N LEU A 132 17.60 -3.87 6.94
CA LEU A 132 18.65 -3.79 5.92
C LEU A 132 19.86 -4.70 6.17
N VAL A 133 20.11 -5.08 7.43
CA VAL A 133 21.27 -5.89 7.81
C VAL A 133 21.15 -7.33 7.30
N ASP A 134 19.95 -7.91 7.34
CA ASP A 134 19.71 -9.26 6.79
C ASP A 134 19.46 -9.26 5.28
N TRP A 135 18.90 -8.18 4.74
CA TRP A 135 18.70 -8.04 3.30
C TRP A 135 20.01 -8.20 2.51
N LYS A 136 21.11 -7.58 2.96
CA LYS A 136 22.44 -7.73 2.34
C LYS A 136 23.03 -9.13 2.44
N ARG A 137 22.60 -9.98 3.38
CA ARG A 137 23.12 -11.35 3.54
C ARG A 137 22.41 -12.37 2.66
N LYS A 138 21.18 -12.09 2.22
CA LYS A 138 20.40 -13.01 1.38
C LYS A 138 20.48 -12.73 -0.13
N THR A 139 21.12 -11.63 -0.53
CA THR A 139 21.19 -11.17 -1.94
C THR A 139 22.61 -11.01 -2.48
N ILE A 140 23.64 -11.36 -1.69
CA ILE A 140 25.05 -11.45 -2.10
C ILE A 140 25.53 -12.88 -1.86
#